data_AF-A0A4Q5T1S8-F1
#
_entry.id   AF-A0A4Q5T1S8-F1
#
_cell.length_a   1.000
_cell.length_b   1.000
_cell.length_c   1.000
_cell.angle_alpha   90.00
_cell.angle_beta   90.00
_cell.angle_gamma   90.00
#
_symmetry.space_group_name_H-M   'P 1'
#
loop_
_entity.id
_entity.type
_entity.pdbx_description
1 polymer ?
#
loop_
_entity_poly.entity_id
_entity_poly.type
_entity_poly.pdbx_seq_one_letter_code
_entity_poly.pdbx_strand_id
1 'polypeptide(L)'
;MFELVSGQRADDPAVRAMLEEASSPLPVPATAIWSASDGLVNGAICHEPDCETARSIEVDSSHLWVQMKPQVLRAIAQTLGRSAAA
;
A
#
# COMPACT_ATOMS: atom_id res chain seq x y z
N MET A 1 -17.20 11.86 7.22
CA MET A 1 -16.47 12.49 6.10
C MET A 1 -16.55 11.62 4.85
N PHE A 2 -16.17 10.34 4.91
CA PHE A 2 -16.31 9.39 3.78
C PHE A 2 -17.67 9.51 3.07
N GLU A 3 -18.78 9.26 3.76
CA GLU A 3 -20.11 9.25 3.13
C GLU A 3 -20.51 10.57 2.47
N LEU A 4 -20.07 11.70 3.04
CA LEU A 4 -20.33 13.03 2.51
C LEU A 4 -19.56 13.29 1.20
N VAL A 5 -18.32 12.80 1.11
CA VAL A 5 -17.43 13.04 -0.03
C VAL A 5 -17.66 12.01 -1.14
N SER A 6 -17.87 10.74 -0.79
CA SER A 6 -18.06 9.65 -1.75
C SER A 6 -19.53 9.47 -2.17
N GLY A 7 -20.49 9.96 -1.37
CA GLY A 7 -21.91 9.65 -1.54
C GLY A 7 -22.28 8.20 -1.24
N GLN A 8 -21.33 7.38 -0.78
CA GLN A 8 -21.55 5.97 -0.43
C GLN A 8 -21.83 5.85 1.07
N ARG A 9 -22.77 5.00 1.46
CA ARG A 9 -22.97 4.67 2.89
C ARG A 9 -21.86 3.72 3.34
N ALA A 10 -21.32 3.92 4.53
CA ALA A 10 -20.24 3.08 5.06
C ALA A 10 -20.71 1.65 5.37
N ASP A 11 -22.01 1.47 5.61
CA ASP A 11 -22.67 0.18 5.81
C ASP A 11 -23.23 -0.43 4.52
N ASP A 12 -23.00 0.19 3.35
CA ASP A 12 -23.45 -0.34 2.06
C ASP A 12 -22.82 -1.72 1.79
N PRO A 13 -23.61 -2.75 1.47
CA PRO A 13 -23.09 -4.08 1.13
C PRO A 13 -22.03 -4.08 0.03
N ALA A 14 -22.13 -3.18 -0.96
CA ALA A 14 -21.14 -3.06 -2.03
C ALA A 14 -19.80 -2.50 -1.51
N VAL A 15 -19.84 -1.52 -0.60
CA VAL A 15 -18.63 -1.00 0.05
C VAL A 15 -17.99 -2.08 0.91
N ARG A 16 -18.78 -2.88 1.64
CA ARG A 16 -18.27 -4.01 2.42
C ARG A 16 -17.61 -5.08 1.55
N ALA A 17 -18.26 -5.48 0.46
CA ALA A 17 -17.70 -6.45 -0.47
C ALA A 17 -16.38 -5.96 -1.09
N MET A 18 -16.28 -4.67 -1.42
CA MET A 18 -15.04 -4.07 -1.91
C MET A 18 -13.92 -4.12 -0.85
N LEU A 19 -14.22 -3.86 0.42
CA LEU A 19 -13.25 -3.94 1.52
C LEU A 19 -12.80 -5.38 1.78
N GLU A 20 -13.71 -6.35 1.68
CA GLU A 20 -13.40 -7.77 1.82
C GLU A 20 -12.46 -8.24 0.70
N GLU A 21 -12.75 -7.89 -0.55
CA GLU A 21 -11.87 -8.17 -1.69
C GLU A 21 -10.50 -7.50 -1.50
N ALA A 22 -10.48 -6.21 -1.14
CA ALA A 22 -9.23 -5.46 -0.94
C ALA A 22 -8.37 -5.99 0.23
N SER A 23 -8.96 -6.74 1.16
CA SER A 23 -8.24 -7.40 2.26
C SER A 23 -7.65 -8.75 1.89
N SER A 24 -7.96 -9.27 0.70
CA SER A 24 -7.42 -10.54 0.22
C SER A 24 -5.96 -10.39 -0.21
N PRO A 25 -5.08 -11.36 0.09
CA PRO A 25 -3.69 -11.29 -0.30
C PRO A 25 -3.50 -11.17 -1.82
N LEU A 26 -2.47 -10.44 -2.23
CA LEU A 26 -2.15 -10.25 -3.64
C LEU A 26 -1.65 -11.58 -4.26
N PRO A 27 -2.11 -11.95 -5.48
CA PRO A 27 -1.75 -13.23 -6.11
C PRO A 27 -0.34 -13.24 -6.73
N VAL A 28 0.45 -12.20 -6.49
CA VAL A 28 1.78 -11.96 -7.08
C VAL A 28 2.72 -11.40 -6.02
N PRO A 29 4.05 -11.52 -6.21
CA PRO A 29 5.00 -10.88 -5.32
C PRO A 29 4.75 -9.38 -5.22
N ALA A 30 4.72 -8.87 -3.99
CA ALA A 30 4.33 -7.50 -3.68
C ALA A 30 5.33 -6.85 -2.72
N THR A 31 5.55 -5.55 -2.89
CA THR A 31 6.32 -4.76 -1.93
C THR A 31 5.58 -3.47 -1.62
N ALA A 32 5.17 -3.31 -0.36
CA ALA A 32 4.63 -2.07 0.17
C ALA A 32 5.77 -1.11 0.50
N ILE A 33 5.72 0.11 -0.02
CA ILE A 33 6.57 1.22 0.41
C ILE A 33 5.65 2.25 1.05
N TRP A 34 5.75 2.43 2.36
CA TRP A 34 4.74 3.12 3.17
C TRP A 34 5.38 4.03 4.22
N SER A 35 4.60 4.92 4.83
CA SER A 35 5.08 5.76 5.94
C SER A 35 4.07 5.83 7.07
N ALA A 36 4.52 5.70 8.32
CA ALA A 36 3.70 6.02 9.50
C ALA A 36 3.31 7.52 9.56
N SER A 37 4.03 8.37 8.83
CA SER A 37 3.76 9.81 8.72
C SER A 37 2.91 10.20 7.49
N ASP A 38 2.35 9.21 6.77
CA ASP A 38 1.40 9.46 5.68
C ASP A 38 0.12 10.12 6.25
N GLY A 39 -0.02 11.42 6.01
CA GLY A 39 -1.15 12.22 6.48
C GLY A 39 -2.42 12.11 5.63
N LEU A 40 -2.46 11.25 4.60
CA LEU A 40 -3.61 11.09 3.71
C LEU A 40 -4.20 9.67 3.77
N VAL A 41 -3.34 8.65 3.76
CA VAL A 41 -3.73 7.24 3.74
C VAL A 41 -3.02 6.52 4.88
N ASN A 42 -3.74 5.71 5.66
CA ASN A 42 -3.08 4.86 6.65
C ASN A 42 -2.22 3.81 5.93
N GLY A 43 -0.90 3.97 5.97
CA GLY A 43 0.04 3.09 5.25
C GLY A 43 -0.03 1.62 5.66
N ALA A 44 -0.54 1.28 6.85
CA ALA A 44 -0.67 -0.10 7.28
C ALA A 44 -1.64 -0.92 6.41
N ILE A 45 -2.56 -0.26 5.69
CA ILE A 45 -3.58 -0.96 4.88
C ILE A 45 -3.01 -1.67 3.66
N CYS A 46 -1.82 -1.31 3.20
CA CYS A 46 -1.18 -1.94 2.05
C CYS A 46 -0.19 -3.06 2.45
N HIS A 47 -0.17 -3.44 3.72
CA HIS A 47 0.66 -4.54 4.19
C HIS A 47 0.04 -5.88 3.82
N GLU A 48 0.80 -6.67 3.09
CA GLU A 48 0.51 -8.08 2.91
C GLU A 48 0.89 -8.88 4.16
N PRO A 49 0.25 -10.03 4.41
CA PRO A 49 0.73 -10.97 5.43
C PRO A 49 2.19 -11.37 5.17
N ASP A 50 2.97 -11.53 6.24
CA ASP A 50 4.37 -11.92 6.15
C ASP A 50 4.51 -13.26 5.40
N CYS A 51 5.03 -13.20 4.17
CA CYS A 51 5.34 -14.37 3.35
C CYS A 51 6.58 -14.11 2.49
N GLU A 52 7.17 -15.17 1.90
CA GLU A 52 8.42 -15.05 1.14
C GLU A 52 8.34 -14.09 -0.04
N THR A 53 7.13 -13.89 -0.60
CA THR A 53 6.89 -13.03 -1.76
C THR A 53 6.34 -11.64 -1.41
N ALA A 54 6.17 -11.34 -0.11
CA ALA A 54 5.67 -10.05 0.37
C ALA A 54 6.73 -9.33 1.22
N ARG A 55 6.79 -8.00 1.09
CA ARG A 55 7.67 -7.17 1.91
C ARG A 55 7.05 -5.81 2.18
N SER A 56 7.26 -5.29 3.37
CA SER A 56 6.96 -3.90 3.72
C SER A 56 8.25 -3.11 4.00
N ILE A 57 8.37 -1.93 3.40
CA ILE A 57 9.49 -1.01 3.55
C ILE A 57 8.94 0.32 4.05
N GLU A 58 9.23 0.64 5.31
CA GLU A 58 8.86 1.94 5.87
C GLU A 58 9.84 3.04 5.41
N VAL A 59 9.29 4.21 5.10
CA VAL A 59 10.03 5.42 4.77
C VAL A 59 9.52 6.60 5.60
N ASP A 60 10.37 7.60 5.83
CA ASP A 60 9.96 8.86 6.44
C ASP A 60 9.55 9.87 5.36
N SER A 61 8.23 10.06 5.18
CA SER A 61 7.67 11.00 4.21
C SER A 61 6.17 11.21 4.41
N SER A 62 5.70 12.43 4.17
CA SER A 62 4.29 12.67 3.84
C SER A 62 3.89 11.95 2.55
N HIS A 63 2.58 11.79 2.33
CA HIS A 63 2.00 11.22 1.11
C HIS A 63 2.46 11.92 -0.18
N LEU A 64 2.34 13.26 -0.19
CA LEU A 64 2.62 14.04 -1.39
C LEU A 64 4.12 14.01 -1.70
N TRP A 65 4.43 13.70 -2.96
CA TRP A 65 5.79 13.64 -3.50
C TRP A 65 6.69 12.54 -2.93
N VAL A 66 6.13 11.57 -2.18
CA VAL A 66 6.89 10.44 -1.65
C VAL A 66 7.62 9.67 -2.76
N GLN A 67 7.01 9.54 -3.94
CA GLN A 67 7.59 8.88 -5.11
C GLN A 67 8.85 9.56 -5.68
N MET A 68 9.08 10.83 -5.36
CA MET A 68 10.26 11.58 -5.80
C MET A 68 11.42 11.51 -4.80
N LYS A 69 11.21 10.92 -3.61
CA LYS A 69 12.25 10.81 -2.58
C LYS A 69 13.33 9.81 -3.04
N PRO A 70 14.63 10.14 -2.90
CA PRO A 70 15.71 9.24 -3.28
C PRO A 70 15.65 7.86 -2.58
N GLN A 71 15.22 7.82 -1.32
CA GLN A 71 15.06 6.57 -0.56
C GLN A 71 13.99 5.65 -1.16
N VAL A 72 12.91 6.22 -1.69
CA VAL A 72 11.82 5.48 -2.34
C VAL A 72 12.28 4.95 -3.70
N LEU A 73 12.91 5.80 -4.52
CA LEU A 73 13.47 5.37 -5.82
C LEU A 73 14.50 4.25 -5.65
N ARG A 74 15.33 4.33 -4.60
CA ARG A 74 16.29 3.26 -4.26
C ARG A 74 15.59 1.97 -3.85
N ALA A 75 14.54 2.04 -3.02
CA ALA A 75 13.76 0.87 -2.63
C ALA A 75 13.12 0.19 -3.86
N ILE A 76 12.55 0.98 -4.78
CA ILE A 76 12.01 0.48 -6.05
C ILE A 76 13.09 -0.25 -6.86
N ALA A 77 14.25 0.38 -7.06
CA ALA A 77 15.35 -0.21 -7.82
C ALA A 77 15.86 -1.53 -7.18
N GLN A 78 15.91 -1.60 -5.85
CA GLN A 78 16.30 -2.81 -5.13
C GLN A 78 15.27 -3.93 -5.24
N THR A 79 13.98 -3.60 -5.15
CA THR A 79 12.90 -4.57 -5.31
C THR A 79 12.92 -5.16 -6.73
N LEU A 80 12.92 -4.30 -7.75
CA LEU A 80 12.88 -4.75 -9.15
C LEU A 80 14.18 -5.44 -9.59
N GLY A 81 15.33 -4.96 -9.10
CA GLY A 81 16.62 -5.56 -9.41
C GLY A 81 16.80 -6.97 -8.83
N ARG A 82 16.13 -7.30 -7.72
CA ARG A 82 16.14 -8.66 -7.15
C ARG A 82 15.27 -9.63 -7.96
N SER A 83 14.13 -9.17 -8.46
CA SER A 83 13.22 -10.00 -9.27
C SER A 83 13.81 -10.41 -10.62
N ALA A 84 14.82 -9.68 -11.12
CA ALA A 84 15.52 -10.01 -12.37
C ALA A 84 16.62 -11.09 -12.22
N ALA A 85 16.96 -11.49 -10.99
CA ALA A 85 18.03 -12.46 -10.71
C ALA A 85 17.51 -13.90 -10.53
N ALA A 86 16.50 -14.29 -11.32
CA ALA A 86 16.02 -15.66 -11.43
C ALA A 86 16.64 -16.37 -12.65
#